data_AF-K6XN02-F1
#
_entry.id   AF-K6XN02-F1
#
_cell.length_a   1.000
_cell.length_b   1.000
_cell.length_c   1.000
_cell.angle_alpha   90.00
_cell.angle_beta   90.00
_cell.angle_gamma   90.00
#
_symmetry.space_group_name_H-M   'P 1'
#
loop_
_entity.id
_entity.type
_entity.pdbx_description
1 polymer ?
#
loop_
_entity_poly.entity_id
_entity_poly.type
_entity_poly.pdbx_seq_one_letter_code
_entity_poly.pdbx_strand_id
1 'polypeptide(L)'
;MESAQKAGAYSINAMKKLASDLAQRIAKRISIDTNDAWSGSHQQPVIVGISGNKLQSDNIMAYMSNWLVGIEDSSVELQDQQQTKLVIEYQGWPEQLFEQLTIMSKQNTVPFSIEKIHGDSIVLSAK
;
A
#
# COMPACT_ATOMS: atom_id res chain seq x y z
N MET A 1 36.63 -7.45 27.31
CA MET A 1 35.47 -8.29 26.91
C MET A 1 34.52 -7.47 26.01
N GLU A 2 34.98 -6.94 24.88
CA GLU A 2 34.15 -6.10 23.98
C GLU A 2 33.94 -6.70 22.57
N SER A 3 34.72 -7.72 22.20
CA SER A 3 34.69 -8.30 20.85
C SER A 3 33.50 -9.26 20.63
N ALA A 4 32.95 -9.86 21.69
CA ALA A 4 31.84 -10.80 21.59
C ALA A 4 30.47 -10.11 21.40
N GLN A 5 30.27 -8.92 21.98
CA GLN A 5 29.03 -8.15 21.80
C GLN A 5 28.91 -7.52 20.41
N LYS A 6 30.04 -7.10 19.80
CA LYS A 6 30.05 -6.59 18.42
C LYS A 6 29.76 -7.69 17.40
N ALA A 7 30.30 -8.90 17.57
CA ALA A 7 30.03 -10.02 16.66
C ALA A 7 28.54 -10.44 16.63
N GLY A 8 27.84 -10.37 17.76
CA GLY A 8 26.39 -10.62 17.82
C GLY A 8 25.53 -9.51 17.19
N ALA A 9 25.96 -8.25 17.24
CA ALA A 9 25.22 -7.13 16.63
C ALA A 9 25.32 -7.14 15.09
N TYR A 10 26.49 -7.48 14.54
CA TYR A 10 26.67 -7.61 13.09
C TYR A 10 25.89 -8.81 12.52
N SER A 11 25.76 -9.92 13.25
CA SER A 11 24.99 -11.08 12.80
C SER A 11 23.48 -10.83 12.82
N ILE A 12 22.97 -10.08 13.81
CA ILE A 12 21.55 -9.72 13.90
C ILE A 12 21.15 -8.73 12.80
N ASN A 13 21.98 -7.73 12.53
CA ASN A 13 21.70 -6.78 11.44
C ASN A 13 21.81 -7.46 10.06
N ALA A 14 22.76 -8.38 9.87
CA ALA A 14 22.83 -9.20 8.67
C ALA A 14 21.61 -10.11 8.50
N MET A 15 21.13 -10.74 9.59
CA MET A 15 19.90 -11.54 9.57
C MET A 15 18.65 -10.71 9.30
N LYS A 16 18.53 -9.50 9.86
CA LYS A 16 17.43 -8.58 9.56
C LYS A 16 17.43 -8.15 8.09
N LYS A 17 18.60 -7.84 7.53
CA LYS A 17 18.73 -7.53 6.11
C LYS A 17 18.37 -8.72 5.23
N LEU A 18 18.85 -9.92 5.57
CA LEU A 18 18.47 -11.17 4.89
C LEU A 18 16.97 -11.43 4.97
N ALA A 19 16.35 -11.25 6.14
CA ALA A 19 14.91 -11.42 6.31
C ALA A 19 14.11 -10.38 5.51
N SER A 20 14.59 -9.13 5.45
CA SER A 20 13.97 -8.08 4.63
C SER A 20 14.12 -8.34 3.14
N ASP A 21 15.30 -8.77 2.69
CA ASP A 21 15.57 -9.12 1.29
C ASP A 21 14.76 -10.37 0.89
N LEU A 22 14.61 -11.34 1.80
CA LEU A 22 13.80 -12.53 1.59
C LEU A 22 12.31 -12.18 1.56
N ALA A 23 11.83 -11.34 2.46
CA ALA A 23 10.46 -10.84 2.48
C ALA A 23 10.14 -10.03 1.22
N GLN A 24 11.06 -9.17 0.77
CA GLN A 24 10.92 -8.43 -0.49
C GLN A 24 10.93 -9.36 -1.71
N ARG A 25 11.77 -10.42 -1.72
CA ARG A 25 11.80 -11.41 -2.80
C ARG A 25 10.56 -12.29 -2.82
N ILE A 26 10.05 -12.69 -1.66
CA ILE A 26 8.81 -13.45 -1.54
C ILE A 26 7.64 -12.55 -1.93
N ALA A 27 7.59 -11.30 -1.47
CA ALA A 27 6.59 -10.32 -1.88
C ALA A 27 6.64 -10.09 -3.39
N LYS A 28 7.83 -9.94 -4.00
CA LYS A 28 7.99 -9.84 -5.46
C LYS A 28 7.59 -11.13 -6.18
N ARG A 29 7.92 -12.31 -5.66
CA ARG A 29 7.60 -13.59 -6.30
C ARG A 29 6.11 -13.92 -6.21
N ILE A 30 5.49 -13.66 -5.05
CA ILE A 30 4.04 -13.66 -4.90
C ILE A 30 3.45 -12.61 -5.83
N SER A 31 4.02 -11.40 -5.92
CA SER A 31 3.58 -10.36 -6.87
C SER A 31 3.71 -10.80 -8.34
N ILE A 32 4.70 -11.61 -8.70
CA ILE A 32 4.90 -12.15 -10.06
C ILE A 32 3.88 -13.26 -10.34
N ASP A 33 3.69 -14.20 -9.42
CA ASP A 33 2.68 -15.27 -9.56
C ASP A 33 1.25 -14.69 -9.55
N THR A 34 1.02 -13.61 -8.79
CA THR A 34 -0.23 -12.87 -8.84
C THR A 34 -0.32 -12.01 -10.09
N ASN A 35 0.76 -11.43 -10.61
CA ASN A 35 0.74 -10.72 -11.89
C ASN A 35 0.31 -11.65 -13.03
N ASP A 36 0.82 -12.86 -13.17
CA ASP A 36 0.35 -13.76 -14.26
C ASP A 36 -1.14 -14.14 -14.14
N ALA A 37 -1.74 -14.11 -12.94
CA ALA A 37 -3.17 -14.37 -12.72
C ALA A 37 -4.04 -13.10 -12.69
N TRP A 38 -3.47 -11.93 -12.39
CA TRP A 38 -4.14 -10.62 -12.21
C TRP A 38 -3.95 -9.69 -13.41
N SER A 39 -2.88 -9.87 -14.21
CA SER A 39 -2.51 -9.03 -15.35
C SER A 39 -3.25 -9.35 -16.65
N GLY A 40 -4.42 -9.99 -16.57
CA GLY A 40 -5.27 -10.14 -17.74
C GLY A 40 -5.83 -8.78 -18.16
N SER A 41 -5.08 -7.96 -18.89
CA SER A 41 -5.47 -6.79 -19.72
C SER A 41 -6.50 -5.76 -19.19
N HIS A 42 -6.90 -5.80 -17.92
CA HIS A 42 -7.93 -4.93 -17.36
C HIS A 42 -7.26 -3.82 -16.55
N GLN A 43 -7.23 -2.62 -17.13
CA GLN A 43 -6.90 -1.39 -16.43
C GLN A 43 -8.20 -0.61 -16.24
N GLN A 44 -8.49 -0.21 -15.01
CA GLN A 44 -9.69 0.57 -14.69
C GLN A 44 -9.36 1.71 -13.73
N PRO A 45 -9.93 2.90 -13.95
CA PRO A 45 -9.81 4.00 -13.01
C PRO A 45 -10.64 3.69 -11.77
N VAL A 46 -10.04 3.87 -10.59
CA VAL A 46 -10.70 3.76 -9.28
C VAL A 46 -10.59 5.08 -8.56
N ILE A 47 -11.72 5.59 -8.07
CA ILE A 47 -11.79 6.84 -7.33
C ILE A 47 -11.53 6.56 -5.85
N VAL A 48 -10.45 7.13 -5.30
CA VAL A 48 -10.15 7.04 -3.87
C VAL A 48 -10.30 8.41 -3.23
N GLY A 49 -11.31 8.56 -2.36
CA GLY A 49 -11.44 9.69 -1.47
C GLY A 49 -10.68 9.44 -0.17
N ILE A 50 -9.92 10.42 0.29
CA ILE A 50 -9.22 10.41 1.58
C ILE A 50 -9.77 11.56 2.42
N SER A 51 -10.42 11.23 3.52
CA SER A 51 -10.84 12.16 4.57
C SER A 51 -9.68 12.36 5.55
N GLY A 52 -9.15 13.58 5.63
CA GLY A 52 -8.00 13.92 6.45
C GLY A 52 -7.35 15.23 6.01
N ASN A 53 -6.50 15.81 6.86
CA ASN A 53 -5.73 16.98 6.47
C ASN A 53 -4.67 16.62 5.42
N LYS A 54 -4.13 17.62 4.72
CA LYS A 54 -3.12 17.42 3.66
C LYS A 54 -1.96 16.50 4.07
N LEU A 55 -1.40 16.66 5.26
CA LEU A 55 -0.30 15.82 5.74
C LEU A 55 -0.72 14.35 5.89
N GLN A 56 -1.93 14.12 6.41
CA GLN A 56 -2.49 12.77 6.53
C GLN A 56 -2.78 12.16 5.15
N SER A 57 -3.35 12.93 4.23
CA SER A 57 -3.59 12.49 2.86
C SER A 57 -2.28 12.13 2.15
N ASP A 58 -1.25 12.97 2.26
CA ASP A 58 0.07 12.73 1.67
C ASP A 58 0.71 11.45 2.25
N ASN A 59 0.57 11.22 3.56
CA ASN A 59 1.05 9.99 4.20
C ASN A 59 0.30 8.73 3.74
N ILE A 60 -1.02 8.81 3.57
CA ILE A 60 -1.83 7.69 3.07
C ILE A 60 -1.47 7.38 1.62
N MET A 61 -1.32 8.40 0.76
CA MET A 61 -0.89 8.24 -0.63
C MET A 61 0.49 7.58 -0.72
N ALA A 62 1.46 8.07 0.04
CA ALA A 62 2.79 7.48 0.10
C ALA A 62 2.73 6.02 0.57
N TYR A 63 1.89 5.71 1.57
CA TYR A 63 1.71 4.33 2.03
C TYR A 63 1.10 3.44 0.95
N MET A 64 0.03 3.90 0.29
CA MET A 64 -0.64 3.18 -0.79
C MET A 64 0.31 2.84 -1.95
N SER A 65 1.11 3.81 -2.42
CA SER A 65 2.07 3.58 -3.52
C SER A 65 3.15 2.56 -3.20
N ASN A 66 3.51 2.39 -1.92
CA ASN A 66 4.57 1.49 -1.49
C ASN A 66 4.09 0.06 -1.24
N TRP A 67 2.80 -0.12 -0.94
CA TRP A 67 2.26 -1.38 -0.41
C TRP A 67 1.17 -2.02 -1.25
N LEU A 68 0.49 -1.25 -2.11
CA LEU A 68 -0.54 -1.80 -3.00
C LEU A 68 0.10 -2.24 -4.31
N VAL A 69 -0.30 -3.44 -4.76
CA VAL A 69 0.12 -3.99 -6.04
C VAL A 69 -0.91 -3.62 -7.09
N GLY A 70 -0.45 -3.23 -8.29
CA GLY A 70 -1.31 -2.89 -9.42
C GLY A 70 -1.68 -1.41 -9.54
N ILE A 71 -1.06 -0.51 -8.76
CA ILE A 71 -1.17 0.94 -9.00
C ILE A 71 -0.17 1.33 -10.08
N GLU A 72 -0.66 1.69 -11.27
CA GLU A 72 0.18 2.12 -12.39
C GLU A 72 0.40 3.64 -12.39
N ASP A 73 -0.67 4.39 -12.14
CA ASP A 73 -0.64 5.85 -12.04
C ASP A 73 -1.68 6.33 -11.02
N SER A 74 -1.48 7.55 -10.50
CA SER A 74 -2.43 8.20 -9.62
C SER A 74 -2.43 9.70 -9.87
N SER A 75 -3.63 10.27 -10.06
CA SER A 75 -3.83 11.70 -10.25
C SER A 75 -4.72 12.27 -9.15
N VAL A 76 -4.36 13.47 -8.66
CA VAL A 76 -5.16 14.19 -7.67
C VAL A 76 -6.21 15.01 -8.42
N GLU A 77 -7.48 14.68 -8.25
CA GLU A 77 -8.59 15.45 -8.84
C GLU A 77 -8.96 16.65 -7.97
N LEU A 78 -8.91 16.48 -6.65
CA LEU A 78 -9.30 17.51 -5.70
C LEU A 78 -8.46 17.39 -4.44
N GLN A 79 -7.96 18.51 -3.94
CA GLN A 79 -7.31 18.59 -2.64
C GLN A 79 -7.79 19.85 -1.93
N ASP A 80 -8.58 19.67 -0.89
CA ASP A 80 -8.99 20.74 0.03
C ASP A 80 -8.39 20.51 1.43
N GLN A 81 -8.80 21.30 2.43
CA GLN A 81 -8.22 21.24 3.77
C GLN A 81 -8.54 19.95 4.54
N GLN A 82 -9.60 19.23 4.16
CA GLN A 82 -10.12 18.06 4.89
C GLN A 82 -10.34 16.83 4.01
N GLN A 83 -10.23 16.97 2.70
CA GLN A 83 -10.48 15.92 1.74
C GLN A 83 -9.51 15.98 0.57
N THR A 84 -8.95 14.82 0.22
CA THR A 84 -8.21 14.62 -1.02
C THR A 84 -8.91 13.55 -1.83
N LYS A 85 -9.26 13.84 -3.08
CA LYS A 85 -9.83 12.89 -4.04
C LYS A 85 -8.79 12.54 -5.09
N LEU A 86 -8.60 11.25 -5.29
CA LEU A 86 -7.62 10.66 -6.17
C LEU A 86 -8.32 9.79 -7.20
N VAL A 87 -7.79 9.76 -8.41
CA VAL A 87 -8.10 8.73 -9.40
C VAL A 87 -6.85 7.89 -9.56
N ILE A 88 -7.00 6.59 -9.34
CA ILE A 88 -5.93 5.60 -9.41
C ILE A 88 -6.19 4.73 -10.64
N GLU A 89 -5.22 4.66 -11.54
CA GLU A 89 -5.24 3.68 -12.62
C GLU A 89 -4.77 2.34 -12.04
N TYR A 90 -5.74 1.43 -11.87
CA TYR A 90 -5.50 0.14 -11.24
C TYR A 90 -5.45 -0.97 -12.30
N GLN A 91 -4.36 -1.73 -12.31
CA GLN A 91 -4.18 -2.94 -13.12
C GLN A 91 -4.78 -4.14 -12.39
N GLY A 92 -6.02 -4.46 -12.71
CA GLY A 92 -6.81 -5.53 -12.10
C GLY A 92 -8.27 -5.13 -11.95
N TRP A 93 -9.03 -5.93 -11.21
CA TRP A 93 -10.42 -5.62 -10.88
C TRP A 93 -10.48 -4.67 -9.68
N PRO A 94 -11.34 -3.63 -9.68
CA PRO A 94 -11.49 -2.71 -8.53
C PRO A 94 -11.74 -3.42 -7.20
N GLU A 95 -12.44 -4.56 -7.23
CA GLU A 95 -12.70 -5.42 -6.07
C GLU A 95 -11.41 -5.93 -5.41
N GLN A 96 -10.34 -6.16 -6.18
CA GLN A 96 -9.05 -6.61 -5.66
C GLN A 96 -8.31 -5.49 -4.92
N LEU A 97 -8.35 -4.26 -5.46
CA LEU A 97 -7.84 -3.08 -4.76
C LEU A 97 -8.57 -2.89 -3.42
N PHE A 98 -9.88 -3.10 -3.44
CA PHE A 98 -10.70 -3.08 -2.23
C PHE A 98 -10.29 -4.16 -1.21
N GLU A 99 -10.09 -5.41 -1.64
CA GLU A 99 -9.63 -6.48 -0.75
C GLU A 99 -8.27 -6.16 -0.13
N GLN A 100 -7.31 -5.66 -0.91
CA GLN A 100 -5.99 -5.25 -0.42
C GLN A 100 -6.12 -4.15 0.64
N LEU A 101 -6.87 -3.08 0.35
CA LEU A 101 -7.12 -1.98 1.30
C LEU A 101 -7.81 -2.48 2.57
N THR A 102 -8.74 -3.43 2.44
CA THR A 102 -9.47 -4.01 3.58
C THR A 102 -8.54 -4.82 4.48
N ILE A 103 -7.68 -5.66 3.89
CA ILE A 103 -6.68 -6.43 4.63
C ILE A 103 -5.69 -5.48 5.34
N MET A 104 -5.26 -4.42 4.66
CA MET A 104 -4.35 -3.42 5.22
C MET A 104 -4.99 -2.64 6.38
N SER A 105 -6.22 -2.14 6.22
CA SER A 105 -6.87 -1.29 7.23
C SER A 105 -7.05 -1.94 8.61
N LYS A 106 -7.05 -3.28 8.66
CA LYS A 106 -7.10 -4.09 9.90
C LYS A 106 -5.79 -4.07 10.69
N GLN A 107 -4.69 -3.62 10.11
CA GLN A 107 -3.39 -3.51 10.79
C GLN A 107 -3.30 -2.16 11.52
N ASN A 108 -2.88 -2.17 12.78
CA ASN A 108 -2.74 -0.94 13.59
C ASN A 108 -1.64 0.01 13.08
N THR A 109 -0.74 -0.47 12.24
CA THR A 109 0.35 0.32 11.65
C THR A 109 -0.07 1.06 10.39
N VAL A 110 -1.26 0.79 9.85
CA VAL A 110 -1.76 1.40 8.62
C VAL A 110 -2.46 2.73 8.93
N PRO A 111 -2.11 3.84 8.25
CA PRO A 111 -2.54 5.20 8.62
C PRO A 111 -4.00 5.53 8.21
N PHE A 112 -4.79 4.54 7.82
CA PHE A 112 -6.17 4.75 7.40
C PHE A 112 -7.11 3.63 7.83
N SER A 113 -8.40 3.96 7.86
CA SER A 113 -9.56 3.07 7.94
C SER A 113 -10.39 3.18 6.66
N ILE A 114 -11.20 2.17 6.34
CA ILE A 114 -12.18 2.27 5.25
C ILE A 114 -13.51 2.76 5.82
N GLU A 115 -14.03 3.86 5.28
CA GLU A 115 -15.33 4.41 5.68
C GLU A 115 -16.47 3.91 4.80
N LYS A 116 -16.27 3.89 3.47
CA LYS A 116 -17.33 3.54 2.52
C LYS A 116 -16.74 2.97 1.23
N ILE A 117 -17.47 2.03 0.64
CA ILE A 117 -17.24 1.56 -0.74
C ILE A 117 -18.54 1.69 -1.51
N HIS A 118 -18.45 2.22 -2.73
CA HIS A 118 -19.56 2.27 -3.66
C HIS A 118 -19.04 2.14 -5.10
N GLY A 119 -19.20 0.95 -5.69
CA GLY A 119 -18.74 0.67 -7.05
C GLY A 119 -17.22 0.87 -7.20
N ASP A 120 -16.83 1.77 -8.09
CA ASP A 120 -15.47 2.21 -8.38
C ASP A 120 -14.94 3.28 -7.41
N SER A 121 -15.71 3.63 -6.36
CA SER A 121 -15.32 4.63 -5.37
C SER A 121 -15.05 4.03 -3.99
N ILE A 122 -13.89 4.37 -3.43
CA ILE A 122 -13.44 3.97 -2.09
C ILE A 122 -13.19 5.23 -1.26
N VAL A 123 -13.71 5.27 -0.03
CA VAL A 123 -13.45 6.35 0.93
C VAL A 123 -12.61 5.82 2.08
N LEU A 124 -11.43 6.41 2.24
CA LEU A 124 -10.48 6.17 3.31
C LEU A 124 -10.52 7.33 4.30
N SER A 125 -10.35 7.03 5.57
CA SER A 125 -10.29 8.01 6.66
C SER A 125 -8.98 7.89 7.39
N ALA A 126 -8.31 9.02 7.60
CA ALA A 126 -7.07 9.05 8.34
C ALA A 126 -7.28 8.63 9.80
N LYS A 127 -6.34 7.84 10.33
CA LYS A 127 -6.25 7.50 11.75
C LYS A 127 -5.39 8.51 12.52
#